data_AF-A0A6I1JFK5-F1
#
_entry.id   AF-A0A6I1JFK5-F1
#
_cell.length_a   1.000
_cell.length_b   1.000
_cell.length_c   1.000
_cell.angle_alpha   90.00
_cell.angle_beta   90.00
_cell.angle_gamma   90.00
#
_symmetry.space_group_name_H-M   'P 1'
#
loop_
_entity.id
_entity.type
_entity.pdbx_description
1 polymer ?
#
loop_
_entity_poly.entity_id
_entity_poly.type
_entity_poly.pdbx_seq_one_letter_code
_entity_poly.pdbx_strand_id
1 'polypeptide(L)'
;PILSLQNGVDNGARIRAAAPGLVALAGMVPFNVTLDPDASGRPVARRATSGVLHAEDNAATRTIAPVFDRAELPLHLVADMASFQWGKLLLNLNNPVNALSGLSLREELLDRDYRRVLALLQDEALAAMTAAGIRPGKVGAAPPRLIPVILRLPTWVFSRIAASMLTIHPSARSSMADDVAAGRPTEIDDLCGAVVSLAEAHGRTAPANAAMAVLISRHRPGERFTGAQLMGLVASGH
;
A
#
# COMPACT_ATOMS: atom_id res chain seq x y z
N PRO A 1 0.78 -26.62 -3.65
CA PRO A 1 0.66 -25.16 -3.93
C PRO A 1 0.69 -24.40 -2.60
N ILE A 2 1.19 -23.16 -2.60
CA ILE A 2 1.14 -22.26 -1.45
C ILE A 2 0.43 -20.97 -1.90
N LEU A 3 -0.67 -20.61 -1.24
CA LEU A 3 -1.33 -19.31 -1.41
C LEU A 3 -0.79 -18.35 -0.35
N SER A 4 -0.06 -17.32 -0.75
CA SER A 4 0.41 -16.29 0.19
C SER A 4 -0.64 -15.20 0.37
N LEU A 5 -1.10 -15.01 1.61
CA LEU A 5 -2.00 -13.92 2.02
C LEU A 5 -1.25 -12.81 2.77
N GLN A 6 0.09 -12.83 2.78
CA GLN A 6 0.90 -11.79 3.40
C GLN A 6 0.78 -10.47 2.63
N ASN A 7 0.95 -9.35 3.34
CA ASN A 7 1.05 -8.03 2.70
C ASN A 7 2.32 -7.94 1.83
N GLY A 8 2.34 -6.98 0.91
CA GLY A 8 3.43 -6.80 -0.06
C GLY A 8 3.12 -7.43 -1.43
N VAL A 9 4.05 -7.23 -2.36
CA VAL A 9 3.88 -7.54 -3.80
C VAL A 9 4.85 -8.59 -4.33
N ASP A 10 5.86 -8.98 -3.55
CA ASP A 10 6.95 -9.87 -3.97
C ASP A 10 6.91 -11.26 -3.30
N ASN A 11 5.93 -11.52 -2.43
CA ASN A 11 5.76 -12.79 -1.72
C ASN A 11 5.84 -14.02 -2.64
N GLY A 12 5.15 -13.97 -3.78
CA GLY A 12 5.16 -15.07 -4.75
C GLY A 12 6.56 -15.30 -5.34
N ALA A 13 7.31 -14.24 -5.60
CA ALA A 13 8.69 -14.33 -6.09
C ALA A 13 9.63 -14.88 -5.01
N ARG A 14 9.51 -14.42 -3.76
CA ARG A 14 10.28 -14.92 -2.61
C ARG A 14 10.05 -16.41 -2.39
N ILE A 15 8.79 -16.88 -2.44
CA ILE A 15 8.46 -18.30 -2.29
C ILE A 15 9.06 -19.11 -3.45
N ARG A 16 8.95 -18.64 -4.70
CA ARG A 16 9.54 -19.33 -5.85
C ARG A 16 11.06 -19.44 -5.75
N ALA A 17 11.74 -18.39 -5.27
CA ALA A 17 13.18 -18.39 -5.08
C ALA A 17 13.61 -19.37 -3.96
N ALA A 18 12.90 -19.39 -2.84
CA ALA A 18 13.22 -20.25 -1.70
C ALA A 18 12.81 -21.72 -1.90
N ALA A 19 11.75 -21.97 -2.66
CA ALA A 19 11.20 -23.30 -2.89
C ALA A 19 10.70 -23.47 -4.35
N PRO A 20 11.61 -23.65 -5.32
CA PRO A 20 11.27 -23.72 -6.75
C PRO A 20 10.32 -24.85 -7.15
N GLY A 21 10.26 -25.93 -6.35
CA GLY A 21 9.34 -27.05 -6.57
C GLY A 21 7.88 -26.77 -6.16
N LEU A 22 7.60 -25.63 -5.53
CA LEU A 22 6.26 -25.26 -5.10
C LEU A 22 5.59 -24.31 -6.07
N VAL A 23 4.29 -24.55 -6.31
CA VAL A 23 3.43 -23.59 -7.00
C VAL A 23 3.05 -22.48 -6.03
N ALA A 24 3.77 -21.35 -6.10
CA ALA A 24 3.47 -20.15 -5.33
C ALA A 24 2.35 -19.34 -6.01
N LEU A 25 1.30 -19.04 -5.26
CA LEU A 25 0.11 -18.32 -5.70
C LEU A 25 -0.02 -17.03 -4.90
N ALA A 26 -0.28 -15.94 -5.59
CA ALA A 26 -0.50 -14.64 -4.96
C ALA A 26 -1.90 -14.55 -4.35
N GLY A 27 -1.99 -13.91 -3.19
CA GLY A 27 -3.25 -13.57 -2.55
C GLY A 27 -3.17 -12.23 -1.84
N MET A 28 -4.31 -11.73 -1.38
CA MET A 28 -4.40 -10.49 -0.63
C MET A 28 -5.60 -10.49 0.30
N VAL A 29 -5.38 -9.96 1.51
CA VAL A 29 -6.44 -9.64 2.48
C VAL A 29 -6.71 -8.12 2.42
N PRO A 30 -7.84 -7.66 1.87
CA PRO A 30 -8.13 -6.23 1.76
C PRO A 30 -8.86 -5.65 2.98
N PHE A 31 -8.94 -6.41 4.08
CA PHE A 31 -9.62 -6.00 5.31
C PHE A 31 -8.71 -6.14 6.53
N ASN A 32 -9.04 -5.40 7.58
CA ASN A 32 -8.32 -5.42 8.85
C ASN A 32 -8.97 -6.42 9.81
N VAL A 33 -8.14 -7.11 10.58
CA VAL A 33 -8.57 -8.01 11.65
C VAL A 33 -7.95 -7.53 12.96
N THR A 34 -8.79 -7.29 13.97
CA THR A 34 -8.34 -7.03 15.34
C THR A 34 -8.41 -8.33 16.14
N LEU A 35 -7.53 -8.47 17.13
CA LEU A 35 -7.56 -9.55 18.11
C LEU A 35 -7.92 -8.92 19.45
N ASP A 36 -9.22 -8.90 19.76
CA ASP A 36 -9.73 -8.32 21.00
C ASP A 36 -10.08 -9.45 21.98
N PRO A 37 -9.75 -9.34 23.27
CA PRO A 37 -10.15 -10.34 24.25
C PRO A 37 -11.67 -10.35 24.42
N ASP A 38 -12.27 -11.54 24.51
CA ASP A 38 -13.66 -11.69 24.95
C ASP A 38 -13.80 -11.45 26.46
N ALA A 39 -15.03 -11.60 26.97
CA ALA A 39 -15.31 -11.44 28.41
C ALA A 39 -14.53 -12.40 29.32
N SER A 40 -13.95 -13.48 28.77
CA SER A 40 -13.10 -14.44 29.48
C SER A 40 -11.59 -14.20 29.27
N GLY A 41 -11.22 -13.14 28.54
CA GLY A 41 -9.83 -12.81 28.22
C GLY A 41 -9.25 -13.60 27.04
N ARG A 42 -10.05 -14.40 26.33
CA ARG A 42 -9.57 -15.16 25.16
C ARG A 42 -9.51 -14.26 23.93
N PRO A 43 -8.43 -14.28 23.13
CA PRO A 43 -8.35 -13.45 21.93
C PRO A 43 -9.37 -13.91 20.89
N VAL A 44 -10.21 -12.99 20.44
CA VAL A 44 -11.20 -13.19 19.38
C VAL A 44 -10.84 -12.33 18.18
N ALA A 45 -10.68 -12.98 17.04
CA ALA A 45 -10.47 -12.29 15.77
C ALA A 45 -11.77 -11.63 15.31
N ARG A 46 -11.73 -10.31 15.10
CA ARG A 46 -12.86 -9.54 14.55
C ARG A 46 -12.44 -8.85 13.28
N ARG A 47 -13.21 -9.05 12.21
CA ARG A 47 -13.06 -8.29 10.98
C ARG A 47 -13.53 -6.85 11.21
N ALA A 48 -12.62 -5.90 11.19
CA ALA A 48 -12.89 -4.49 11.46
C ALA A 48 -13.35 -3.72 10.21
N THR A 49 -13.03 -4.19 9.00
CA THR A 49 -13.42 -3.55 7.73
C THR A 49 -14.04 -4.53 6.75
N SER A 50 -14.82 -4.02 5.79
CA SER A 50 -15.42 -4.84 4.73
C SER A 50 -14.38 -5.22 3.67
N GLY A 51 -14.53 -6.41 3.07
CA GLY A 51 -13.70 -6.86 1.96
C GLY A 51 -13.84 -8.36 1.72
N VAL A 52 -13.32 -8.83 0.59
CA VAL A 52 -13.30 -10.24 0.18
C VAL A 52 -11.86 -10.65 -0.05
N LEU A 53 -11.47 -11.88 0.29
CA LEU A 53 -10.11 -12.36 0.02
C LEU A 53 -9.88 -12.40 -1.49
N HIS A 54 -8.71 -11.95 -1.95
CA HIS A 54 -8.34 -12.04 -3.36
C HIS A 54 -7.28 -13.12 -3.53
N ALA A 55 -7.41 -13.95 -4.56
CA ALA A 55 -6.44 -14.99 -4.87
C ALA A 55 -6.19 -15.04 -6.37
N GLU A 56 -4.97 -15.42 -6.76
CA GLU A 56 -4.61 -15.68 -8.14
C GLU A 56 -5.53 -16.73 -8.75
N ASP A 57 -6.06 -16.44 -9.93
CA ASP A 57 -6.91 -17.37 -10.64
C ASP A 57 -6.08 -18.53 -11.19
N ASN A 58 -6.23 -19.70 -10.56
CA ASN A 58 -5.45 -20.89 -10.81
C ASN A 58 -6.35 -22.13 -10.60
N ALA A 59 -6.02 -23.26 -11.23
CA ALA A 59 -6.76 -24.51 -11.04
C ALA A 59 -6.87 -24.90 -9.55
N ALA A 60 -5.81 -24.71 -8.76
CA ALA A 60 -5.81 -24.98 -7.33
C ALA A 60 -6.74 -24.03 -6.56
N THR A 61 -6.74 -22.73 -6.85
CA THR A 61 -7.60 -21.75 -6.16
C THR A 61 -9.07 -21.92 -6.53
N ARG A 62 -9.38 -22.25 -7.80
CA ARG A 62 -10.73 -22.65 -8.24
C ARG A 62 -11.24 -23.89 -7.51
N THR A 63 -10.37 -24.87 -7.29
CA THR A 63 -10.72 -26.13 -6.61
C THR A 63 -11.08 -25.90 -5.14
N ILE A 64 -10.39 -24.99 -4.45
CA ILE A 64 -10.61 -24.71 -3.03
C ILE A 64 -11.63 -23.59 -2.77
N ALA A 65 -12.01 -22.79 -3.77
CA ALA A 65 -12.96 -21.68 -3.60
C ALA A 65 -14.27 -22.10 -2.88
N PRO A 66 -14.91 -23.26 -3.20
CA PRO A 66 -16.11 -23.71 -2.47
C PRO A 66 -15.87 -24.04 -0.99
N VAL A 67 -14.62 -24.30 -0.58
CA VAL A 67 -14.27 -24.48 0.83
C VAL A 67 -14.27 -23.14 1.56
N PHE A 68 -13.71 -22.11 0.92
CA PHE A 68 -13.68 -20.74 1.44
C PHE A 68 -15.08 -20.13 1.52
N ASP A 69 -15.93 -20.38 0.53
CA ASP A 69 -17.32 -19.92 0.53
C ASP A 69 -18.11 -20.52 1.71
N ARG A 70 -17.97 -21.84 1.96
CA ARG A 70 -18.60 -22.50 3.12
C ARG A 70 -18.07 -22.03 4.47
N ALA A 71 -16.86 -21.46 4.48
CA ALA A 71 -16.25 -20.85 5.66
C ALA A 71 -16.59 -19.35 5.80
N GLU A 72 -17.49 -18.81 4.97
CA GLU A 72 -17.89 -17.40 4.94
C GLU A 72 -16.72 -16.43 4.67
N LEU A 73 -15.69 -16.93 3.98
CA LEU A 73 -14.49 -16.19 3.59
C LEU A 73 -14.25 -16.30 2.08
N PRO A 74 -15.19 -15.88 1.22
CA PRO A 74 -15.13 -16.14 -0.22
C PRO A 74 -13.81 -15.67 -0.84
N LEU A 75 -13.34 -16.42 -1.85
CA LEU A 75 -12.20 -16.05 -2.68
C LEU A 75 -12.68 -15.36 -3.96
N HIS A 76 -12.33 -14.10 -4.11
CA HIS A 76 -12.41 -13.41 -5.39
C HIS A 76 -11.16 -13.76 -6.21
N LEU A 77 -11.35 -14.55 -7.27
CA LEU A 77 -10.26 -14.99 -8.14
C LEU A 77 -9.88 -13.90 -9.15
N VAL A 78 -8.60 -13.57 -9.22
CA VAL A 78 -8.06 -12.46 -10.02
C VAL A 78 -7.07 -13.01 -11.04
N ALA A 79 -7.33 -12.74 -12.32
CA ALA A 79 -6.48 -13.21 -13.41
C ALA A 79 -5.07 -12.59 -13.40
N ASP A 80 -4.97 -11.30 -13.07
CA ASP A 80 -3.69 -10.59 -12.95
C ASP A 80 -3.52 -10.02 -11.53
N MET A 81 -3.02 -10.87 -10.64
CA MET A 81 -2.77 -10.48 -9.25
C MET A 81 -1.68 -9.43 -9.13
N ALA A 82 -0.69 -9.41 -10.03
CA ALA A 82 0.37 -8.41 -10.01
C ALA A 82 -0.23 -7.02 -10.28
N SER A 83 -1.08 -6.89 -11.30
CA SER A 83 -1.82 -5.66 -11.58
C SER A 83 -2.60 -5.17 -10.35
N PHE A 84 -3.35 -6.06 -9.70
CA PHE A 84 -4.14 -5.73 -8.52
C PHE A 84 -3.27 -5.28 -7.32
N GLN A 85 -2.21 -6.03 -7.02
CA GLN A 85 -1.27 -5.76 -5.93
C GLN A 85 -0.56 -4.41 -6.11
N TRP A 86 -0.02 -4.14 -7.30
CA TRP A 86 0.65 -2.89 -7.60
C TRP A 86 -0.31 -1.68 -7.66
N GLY A 87 -1.55 -1.89 -8.10
CA GLY A 87 -2.61 -0.88 -8.03
C GLY A 87 -2.91 -0.46 -6.58
N LYS A 88 -2.95 -1.41 -5.65
CA LYS A 88 -3.13 -1.11 -4.21
C LYS A 88 -1.88 -0.47 -3.62
N LEU A 89 -0.68 -0.95 -3.96
CA LEU A 89 0.58 -0.40 -3.48
C LEU A 89 0.66 1.11 -3.77
N LEU A 90 0.26 1.57 -4.96
CA LEU A 90 0.22 3.00 -5.30
C LEU A 90 -0.59 3.85 -4.31
N LEU A 91 -1.71 3.33 -3.81
CA LEU A 91 -2.52 4.02 -2.82
C LEU A 91 -1.83 4.01 -1.45
N ASN A 92 -1.24 2.87 -1.08
CA ASN A 92 -0.52 2.71 0.18
C ASN A 92 0.78 3.51 0.26
N LEU A 93 1.33 4.02 -0.86
CA LEU A 93 2.45 4.97 -0.84
C LEU A 93 2.13 6.28 -0.09
N ASN A 94 0.86 6.54 0.24
CA ASN A 94 0.51 7.65 1.16
C ASN A 94 0.77 7.34 2.63
N ASN A 95 0.82 6.06 3.02
CA ASN A 95 1.05 5.64 4.41
C ASN A 95 2.32 6.27 5.00
N PRO A 96 3.50 6.22 4.34
CA PRO A 96 4.69 6.85 4.89
C PRO A 96 4.62 8.39 4.91
N VAL A 97 3.92 9.01 3.96
CA VAL A 97 3.71 10.48 3.97
C VAL A 97 2.86 10.89 5.16
N ASN A 98 1.74 10.20 5.39
CA ASN A 98 0.86 10.45 6.52
C ASN A 98 1.56 10.18 7.87
N ALA A 99 2.33 9.09 7.97
CA ALA A 99 3.11 8.79 9.17
C ALA A 99 4.10 9.91 9.53
N LEU A 100 4.90 10.38 8.56
CA LEU A 100 5.89 11.46 8.79
C LEU A 100 5.25 12.83 9.02
N SER A 101 4.02 13.06 8.55
CA SER A 101 3.29 14.33 8.76
C SER A 101 2.85 14.51 10.22
N GLY A 102 2.54 13.41 10.92
CA GLY A 102 1.88 13.44 12.23
C GLY A 102 0.46 14.02 12.23
N LEU A 103 -0.17 14.15 11.06
CA LEU A 103 -1.52 14.71 10.87
C LEU A 103 -2.57 13.61 10.65
N SER A 104 -3.85 13.98 10.70
CA SER A 104 -4.89 13.12 10.12
C SER A 104 -4.72 13.03 8.59
N LEU A 105 -5.24 11.97 7.98
CA LEU A 105 -5.24 11.79 6.52
C LEU A 105 -5.89 12.97 5.80
N ARG A 106 -6.98 13.51 6.36
CA ARG A 106 -7.69 14.64 5.77
C ARG A 106 -6.84 15.92 5.80
N GLU A 107 -6.21 16.23 6.92
CA GLU A 107 -5.35 17.41 7.04
C GLU A 107 -4.13 17.31 6.14
N GLU A 108 -3.49 16.13 6.09
CA GLU A 108 -2.37 15.85 5.20
C GLU A 108 -2.74 16.06 3.73
N LEU A 109 -3.83 15.45 3.27
CA LEU A 109 -4.28 15.58 1.87
C LEU A 109 -4.75 16.99 1.48
N LEU A 110 -5.08 17.85 2.44
CA LEU A 110 -5.41 19.26 2.18
C LEU A 110 -4.17 20.13 1.98
N ASP A 111 -3.01 19.69 2.48
CA ASP A 111 -1.73 20.28 2.14
C ASP A 111 -1.32 19.89 0.72
N ARG A 112 -0.82 20.84 -0.06
CA ARG A 112 -0.41 20.57 -1.45
C ARG A 112 0.95 19.89 -1.51
N ASP A 113 1.86 20.20 -0.61
CA ASP A 113 3.23 19.68 -0.67
C ASP A 113 3.30 18.22 -0.25
N TYR A 114 2.51 17.76 0.73
CA TYR A 114 2.37 16.32 1.00
C TYR A 114 1.83 15.56 -0.20
N ARG A 115 0.79 16.08 -0.87
CA ARG A 115 0.28 15.47 -2.11
C ARG A 115 1.32 15.44 -3.22
N ARG A 116 2.20 16.43 -3.31
CA ARG A 116 3.30 16.44 -4.30
C ARG A 116 4.37 15.39 -3.97
N VAL A 117 4.67 15.19 -2.69
CA VAL A 117 5.53 14.07 -2.25
C VAL A 117 4.91 12.75 -2.68
N LEU A 118 3.64 12.50 -2.34
CA LEU A 118 2.94 11.29 -2.77
C LEU A 118 2.96 11.12 -4.29
N ALA A 119 2.69 12.19 -5.04
CA ALA A 119 2.70 12.15 -6.49
C ALA A 119 4.10 11.82 -7.07
N LEU A 120 5.19 12.23 -6.41
CA LEU A 120 6.55 11.87 -6.81
C LEU A 120 6.82 10.38 -6.58
N LEU A 121 6.43 9.86 -5.41
CA LEU A 121 6.58 8.43 -5.09
C LEU A 121 5.81 7.56 -6.08
N GLN A 122 4.60 7.97 -6.45
CA GLN A 122 3.78 7.27 -7.44
C GLN A 122 4.35 7.36 -8.86
N ASP A 123 4.96 8.48 -9.26
CA ASP A 123 5.61 8.60 -10.57
C ASP A 123 6.76 7.60 -10.70
N GLU A 124 7.62 7.48 -9.69
CA GLU A 124 8.71 6.48 -9.66
C GLU A 124 8.17 5.05 -9.72
N ALA A 125 7.14 4.75 -8.92
CA ALA A 125 6.51 3.43 -8.92
C ALA A 125 5.91 3.10 -10.30
N LEU A 126 5.24 4.05 -10.94
CA LEU A 126 4.69 3.90 -12.30
C LEU A 126 5.79 3.71 -13.34
N ALA A 127 6.93 4.39 -13.19
CA ALA A 127 8.09 4.21 -14.06
C ALA A 127 8.71 2.81 -13.89
N ALA A 128 8.86 2.33 -12.65
CA ALA A 128 9.35 0.98 -12.35
C ALA A 128 8.38 -0.10 -12.85
N MET A 129 7.07 0.08 -12.68
CA MET A 129 6.06 -0.83 -13.25
C MET A 129 6.12 -0.86 -14.78
N THR A 130 6.25 0.30 -15.41
CA THR A 130 6.37 0.39 -16.88
C THR A 130 7.61 -0.36 -17.38
N ALA A 131 8.73 -0.24 -16.66
CA ALA A 131 9.96 -0.98 -16.92
C ALA A 131 9.79 -2.50 -16.86
N ALA A 132 9.01 -2.95 -15.89
CA ALA A 132 8.73 -4.36 -15.62
C ALA A 132 7.58 -4.95 -16.47
N GLY A 133 6.97 -4.14 -17.35
CA GLY A 133 5.79 -4.57 -18.12
C GLY A 133 4.52 -4.73 -17.27
N ILE A 134 4.49 -4.21 -16.05
CA ILE A 134 3.36 -4.29 -15.12
C ILE A 134 2.39 -3.14 -15.39
N ARG A 135 1.10 -3.45 -15.55
CA ARG A 135 0.03 -2.45 -15.65
C ARG A 135 -0.70 -2.38 -14.31
N PRO A 136 -0.63 -1.26 -13.56
CA PRO A 136 -1.33 -1.16 -12.27
C PRO A 136 -2.85 -1.24 -12.46
N GLY A 137 -3.49 -2.03 -11.62
CA GLY A 137 -4.93 -2.21 -11.59
C GLY A 137 -5.63 -0.98 -11.02
N LYS A 138 -6.86 -0.73 -11.46
CA LYS A 138 -7.70 0.33 -10.90
C LYS A 138 -8.34 -0.16 -9.60
N VAL A 139 -7.72 0.16 -8.45
CA VAL A 139 -8.27 -0.14 -7.12
C VAL A 139 -9.09 1.04 -6.56
N GLY A 140 -8.78 2.27 -6.97
CA GLY A 140 -9.48 3.49 -6.56
C GLY A 140 -10.45 4.05 -7.60
N ALA A 141 -11.01 5.23 -7.31
CA ALA A 141 -11.97 5.91 -8.19
C ALA A 141 -11.34 6.38 -9.52
N ALA A 142 -10.05 6.72 -9.51
CA ALA A 142 -9.32 7.23 -10.65
C ALA A 142 -8.38 6.18 -11.28
N PRO A 143 -8.12 6.25 -12.59
CA PRO A 143 -7.07 5.45 -13.24
C PRO A 143 -5.69 5.73 -12.61
N PRO A 144 -4.85 4.71 -12.34
CA PRO A 144 -3.57 4.88 -11.65
C PRO A 144 -2.65 5.96 -12.23
N ARG A 145 -2.55 6.04 -13.57
CA ARG A 145 -1.72 7.06 -14.26
C ARG A 145 -2.21 8.50 -14.10
N LEU A 146 -3.48 8.70 -13.73
CA LEU A 146 -4.04 10.04 -13.51
C LEU A 146 -3.95 10.48 -12.05
N ILE A 147 -3.72 9.56 -11.10
CA ILE A 147 -3.66 9.88 -9.67
C ILE A 147 -2.56 10.92 -9.38
N PRO A 148 -1.31 10.79 -9.86
CA PRO A 148 -0.27 11.78 -9.59
C PRO A 148 -0.60 13.16 -10.17
N VAL A 149 -1.30 13.21 -11.31
CA VAL A 149 -1.76 14.47 -11.92
C VAL A 149 -2.81 15.15 -11.01
N ILE A 150 -3.80 14.39 -10.54
CA ILE A 150 -4.84 14.88 -9.63
C ILE A 150 -4.21 15.40 -8.32
N LEU A 151 -3.25 14.67 -7.76
CA LEU A 151 -2.54 15.04 -6.54
C LEU A 151 -1.78 16.36 -6.67
N ARG A 152 -1.30 16.74 -7.87
CA ARG A 152 -0.56 17.99 -8.10
C ARG A 152 -1.44 19.23 -8.28
N LEU A 153 -2.76 19.05 -8.44
CA LEU A 153 -3.71 20.14 -8.65
C LEU A 153 -3.74 21.11 -7.45
N PRO A 154 -4.12 22.39 -7.65
CA PRO A 154 -4.39 23.30 -6.55
C PRO A 154 -5.42 22.71 -5.56
N THR A 155 -5.27 22.96 -4.26
CA THR A 155 -6.09 22.34 -3.20
C THR A 155 -7.58 22.47 -3.48
N TRP A 156 -8.07 23.64 -3.93
CA TRP A 156 -9.49 23.83 -4.22
C TRP A 156 -10.01 22.93 -5.36
N VAL A 157 -9.18 22.61 -6.36
CA VAL A 157 -9.56 21.68 -7.45
C VAL A 157 -9.53 20.26 -6.93
N PHE A 158 -8.44 19.89 -6.26
CA PHE A 158 -8.26 18.56 -5.67
C PHE A 158 -9.42 18.22 -4.73
N SER A 159 -9.79 19.13 -3.83
CA SER A 159 -10.87 18.89 -2.86
C SER A 159 -12.23 18.65 -3.53
N ARG A 160 -12.49 19.21 -4.71
CA ARG A 160 -13.72 18.91 -5.47
C ARG A 160 -13.67 17.52 -6.10
N ILE A 161 -12.55 17.12 -6.67
CA ILE A 161 -12.38 15.81 -7.32
C ILE A 161 -12.35 14.68 -6.27
N ALA A 162 -11.65 14.92 -5.16
CA ALA A 162 -11.44 13.97 -4.08
C ALA A 162 -12.51 14.09 -2.97
N ALA A 163 -13.66 14.74 -3.23
CA ALA A 163 -14.65 15.05 -2.20
C ALA A 163 -15.10 13.81 -1.41
N SER A 164 -15.36 12.68 -2.08
CA SER A 164 -15.71 11.41 -1.44
C SER A 164 -14.56 10.78 -0.65
N MET A 165 -13.31 11.00 -1.06
CA MET A 165 -12.14 10.57 -0.28
C MET A 165 -11.95 11.45 0.95
N LEU A 166 -12.33 12.73 0.90
CA LEU A 166 -12.20 13.66 2.03
C LEU A 166 -13.33 13.52 3.07
N THR A 167 -14.27 12.59 2.89
CA THR A 167 -15.25 12.21 3.92
C THR A 167 -14.70 11.20 4.93
N ILE A 168 -13.40 10.87 4.85
CA ILE A 168 -12.69 10.08 5.86
C ILE A 168 -12.86 10.73 7.25
N HIS A 169 -12.95 9.88 8.28
CA HIS A 169 -13.12 10.34 9.66
C HIS A 169 -12.04 11.38 10.05
N PRO A 170 -12.38 12.48 10.74
CA PRO A 170 -11.43 13.57 11.01
C PRO A 170 -10.17 13.15 11.77
N SER A 171 -10.24 12.10 12.58
CA SER A 171 -9.09 11.56 13.32
C SER A 171 -8.39 10.39 12.64
N ALA A 172 -8.84 9.95 11.46
CA ALA A 172 -8.27 8.78 10.81
C ALA A 172 -6.83 9.05 10.38
N ARG A 173 -5.99 8.04 10.61
CA ARG A 173 -4.59 7.98 10.20
C ARG A 173 -4.36 6.69 9.41
N SER A 174 -3.24 6.64 8.71
CA SER A 174 -2.79 5.40 8.06
C SER A 174 -2.33 4.37 9.10
N SER A 175 -2.38 3.09 8.74
CA SER A 175 -1.85 1.99 9.57
C SER A 175 -0.40 2.23 9.97
N MET A 176 0.44 2.70 9.04
CA MET A 176 1.84 2.99 9.31
C MET A 176 2.02 4.11 10.34
N ALA A 177 1.14 5.13 10.35
CA ALA A 177 1.19 6.17 11.37
C ALA A 177 0.85 5.62 12.76
N ASP A 178 -0.08 4.67 12.85
CA ASP A 178 -0.41 3.98 14.10
C ASP A 178 0.72 3.05 14.56
N ASP A 179 1.40 2.37 13.62
CA ASP A 179 2.58 1.53 13.92
C ASP A 179 3.76 2.37 14.42
N VAL A 180 4.03 3.49 13.76
CA VAL A 180 5.05 4.47 14.18
C VAL A 180 4.75 5.00 15.59
N ALA A 181 3.50 5.41 15.84
CA ALA A 181 3.11 5.93 17.15
C ALA A 181 3.24 4.89 18.27
N ALA A 182 3.03 3.61 17.94
CA ALA A 182 3.17 2.50 18.87
C ALA A 182 4.59 1.89 18.94
N GLY A 183 5.56 2.41 18.18
CA GLY A 183 6.91 1.88 18.10
C GLY A 183 6.98 0.46 17.51
N ARG A 184 6.01 0.07 16.68
CA ARG A 184 5.98 -1.23 15.99
C ARG A 184 6.80 -1.16 14.70
N PRO A 185 7.33 -2.31 14.21
CA PRO A 185 7.87 -2.40 12.86
C PRO A 185 6.84 -1.94 11.82
N THR A 186 7.29 -1.25 10.77
CA THR A 186 6.42 -0.73 9.72
C THR A 186 6.55 -1.57 8.45
N GLU A 187 5.54 -1.48 7.57
CA GLU A 187 5.53 -2.11 6.24
C GLU A 187 6.35 -1.33 5.18
N ILE A 188 7.29 -0.47 5.58
CA ILE A 188 7.98 0.45 4.66
C ILE A 188 8.76 -0.26 3.56
N ASP A 189 9.38 -1.40 3.88
CA ASP A 189 10.13 -2.20 2.92
C ASP A 189 9.21 -2.88 1.91
N ASP A 190 7.99 -3.26 2.33
CA ASP A 190 6.98 -3.85 1.44
C ASP A 190 6.25 -2.81 0.58
N LEU A 191 6.43 -1.51 0.88
CA LEU A 191 5.89 -0.38 0.13
C LEU A 191 6.99 0.32 -0.70
N CYS A 192 7.72 1.26 -0.09
CA CYS A 192 8.76 2.01 -0.79
C CYS A 192 9.95 1.11 -1.16
N GLY A 193 10.33 0.17 -0.29
CA GLY A 193 11.38 -0.81 -0.59
C GLY A 193 11.03 -1.65 -1.83
N ALA A 194 9.79 -2.11 -1.96
CA ALA A 194 9.32 -2.87 -3.12
C ALA A 194 9.44 -2.06 -4.43
N VAL A 195 9.17 -0.75 -4.40
CA VAL A 195 9.36 0.13 -5.57
C VAL A 195 10.84 0.22 -5.94
N VAL A 196 11.72 0.41 -4.95
CA VAL A 196 13.17 0.47 -5.15
C VAL A 196 13.68 -0.83 -5.75
N SER A 197 13.33 -1.98 -5.17
CA SER A 197 13.73 -3.30 -5.68
C SER A 197 13.21 -3.55 -7.10
N LEU A 198 11.98 -3.14 -7.42
CA LEU A 198 11.45 -3.28 -8.78
C LEU A 198 12.23 -2.42 -9.78
N ALA A 199 12.54 -1.18 -9.42
CA ALA A 199 13.30 -0.27 -10.27
C ALA A 199 14.70 -0.82 -10.54
N GLU A 200 15.43 -1.23 -9.50
CA GLU A 200 16.79 -1.77 -9.58
C GLU A 200 16.84 -3.03 -10.44
N ALA A 201 15.89 -3.96 -10.26
CA ALA A 201 15.77 -5.17 -11.06
C ALA A 201 15.61 -4.91 -12.57
N HIS A 202 15.19 -3.69 -12.95
CA HIS A 202 14.99 -3.28 -14.35
C HIS A 202 15.90 -2.10 -14.75
N GLY A 203 17.05 -1.96 -14.09
CA GLY A 203 18.09 -0.99 -14.44
C GLY A 203 17.67 0.47 -14.27
N ARG A 204 16.75 0.74 -13.33
CA ARG A 204 16.27 2.09 -12.98
C ARG A 204 16.51 2.36 -11.50
N THR A 205 16.27 3.59 -11.09
CA THR A 205 16.31 4.03 -9.69
C THR A 205 14.95 4.58 -9.25
N ALA A 206 14.71 4.58 -7.95
CA ALA A 206 13.56 5.21 -7.31
C ALA A 206 14.02 6.02 -6.07
N PRO A 207 14.81 7.09 -6.27
CA PRO A 207 15.44 7.83 -5.19
C PRO A 207 14.47 8.43 -4.16
N ALA A 208 13.29 8.90 -4.55
CA ALA A 208 12.30 9.42 -3.60
C ALA A 208 11.73 8.32 -2.70
N ASN A 209 11.41 7.16 -3.28
CA ASN A 209 11.00 5.98 -2.49
C ASN A 209 12.12 5.51 -1.56
N ALA A 210 13.37 5.47 -2.03
CA ALA A 210 14.52 5.14 -1.19
C ALA A 210 14.69 6.13 -0.02
N ALA A 211 14.56 7.43 -0.28
CA ALA A 211 14.61 8.46 0.75
C ALA A 211 13.49 8.29 1.78
N MET A 212 12.25 8.02 1.35
CA MET A 212 11.13 7.76 2.27
C MET A 212 11.39 6.54 3.16
N ALA A 213 11.96 5.47 2.62
CA ALA A 213 12.32 4.30 3.41
C ALA A 213 13.33 4.62 4.52
N VAL A 214 14.36 5.41 4.19
CA VAL A 214 15.34 5.90 5.17
C VAL A 214 14.70 6.82 6.21
N LEU A 215 13.80 7.72 5.80
CA LEU A 215 13.14 8.63 6.73
C LEU A 215 12.27 7.89 7.74
N ILE A 216 11.43 6.95 7.30
CA ILE A 216 10.57 6.15 8.18
C ILE A 216 11.38 5.28 9.14
N SER A 217 12.41 4.59 8.63
CA SER A 217 13.25 3.72 9.48
C SER A 217 14.00 4.46 10.58
N ARG A 218 14.27 5.76 10.40
CA ARG A 218 14.94 6.61 11.39
C ARG A 218 13.99 7.47 12.22
N HIS A 219 12.72 7.47 11.89
CA HIS A 219 11.73 8.35 12.47
C HIS A 219 11.48 8.01 13.93
N ARG A 220 11.41 9.02 14.79
CA ARG A 220 11.10 8.84 16.21
C ARG A 220 9.68 9.31 16.53
N PRO A 221 8.98 8.66 17.48
CA PRO A 221 7.67 9.12 17.92
C PRO A 221 7.70 10.59 18.33
N GLY A 222 6.79 11.39 17.77
CA GLY A 222 6.65 12.82 18.04
C GLY A 222 7.42 13.74 17.10
N GLU A 223 8.36 13.21 16.30
CA GLU A 223 8.93 13.96 15.18
C GLU A 223 7.87 14.19 14.10
N ARG A 224 7.97 15.30 13.38
CA ARG A 224 7.10 15.60 12.23
C ARG A 224 7.88 16.35 11.18
N PHE A 225 7.54 16.10 9.93
CA PHE A 225 8.06 16.86 8.80
C PHE A 225 6.91 17.60 8.13
N THR A 226 7.10 18.88 7.84
CA THR A 226 6.16 19.62 6.99
C THR A 226 6.21 19.11 5.55
N GLY A 227 5.16 19.36 4.76
CA GLY A 227 5.12 18.97 3.35
C GLY A 227 6.30 19.53 2.57
N ALA A 228 6.66 20.81 2.80
CA ALA A 228 7.81 21.44 2.17
C ALA A 228 9.15 20.79 2.57
N GLN A 229 9.32 20.41 3.85
CA GLN A 229 10.52 19.70 4.31
C GLN A 229 10.64 18.33 3.66
N LEU A 230 9.56 17.53 3.65
CA LEU A 230 9.56 16.23 2.97
C LEU A 230 9.87 16.38 1.49
N MET A 231 9.21 17.33 0.82
CA MET A 231 9.44 17.60 -0.60
C MET A 231 10.92 17.93 -0.88
N GLY A 232 11.55 18.78 -0.05
CA GLY A 232 12.96 19.10 -0.18
C GLY A 232 13.89 17.89 0.01
N LEU A 233 13.58 17.03 0.99
CA LEU A 233 14.34 15.81 1.25
C LEU A 233 14.23 14.80 0.10
N VAL A 234 13.01 14.51 -0.39
CA VAL A 234 12.80 13.48 -1.42
C VAL A 234 13.10 13.95 -2.85
N ALA A 235 13.03 15.25 -3.13
CA ALA A 235 13.38 15.80 -4.45
C ALA A 235 14.88 15.89 -4.70
N SER A 236 15.71 15.85 -3.64
CA SER A 236 17.17 16.03 -3.75
C SER A 236 17.89 14.99 -4.61
N GLY A 237 17.23 13.88 -4.96
CA GLY A 237 17.74 12.85 -5.87
C GLY A 237 17.21 12.93 -7.32
N HIS A 238 16.46 13.98 -7.68
CA HIS A 238 15.89 14.20 -9.02
C HIS A 238 16.48 15.43 -9.72
#